data_AF-A0A0J4WSW2-F1
#
_entry.id   AF-A0A0J4WSW2-F1
#
_cell.length_a   1.000
_cell.length_b   1.000
_cell.length_c   1.000
_cell.angle_alpha   90.00
_cell.angle_beta   90.00
_cell.angle_gamma   90.00
#
_symmetry.space_group_name_H-M   'P 1'
#
loop_
_entity.id
_entity.type
_entity.pdbx_description
1 polymer ?
#
loop_
_entity_poly.entity_id
_entity_poly.type
_entity_poly.pdbx_seq_one_letter_code
_entity_poly.pdbx_strand_id
1 'polypeptide(L)'
;MPSTIRGYSDLFINNIDKFVVFCRENITFDYIKSLNYEPNKNVFITDDMAFYLDLNKYLSLKPVYKKQANCFRTDSESLTGDYKENNHDISLTWNGDYWDNEFLARNSTRCMINFLEEYKVVNTDRLHVAILASLLGKEVNFYPNSYYKNEAVYNYSLFNRYPKTCFITAS
;
A
#
# COMPACT_ATOMS: atom_id res chain seq x y z
N MET A 1 7.73 5.88 -4.59
CA MET A 1 8.60 5.09 -3.68
C MET A 1 8.18 5.37 -2.23
N PRO A 2 7.68 4.39 -1.44
CA PRO A 2 7.67 4.52 0.01
C PRO A 2 9.04 4.09 0.54
N SER A 3 10.01 5.00 0.47
CA SER A 3 11.33 4.81 1.08
C SER A 3 11.18 4.74 2.60
N THR A 4 11.95 3.87 3.23
CA THR A 4 12.09 3.88 4.68
C THR A 4 12.79 5.19 5.05
N ILE A 5 12.17 6.02 5.90
CA ILE A 5 12.77 7.27 6.40
C ILE A 5 13.91 7.04 7.40
N ARG A 6 14.13 5.78 7.79
CA ARG A 6 15.23 5.34 8.63
C ARG A 6 16.55 5.61 7.92
N GLY A 7 17.42 6.39 8.56
CA GLY A 7 18.69 6.85 7.99
C GLY A 7 18.67 8.30 7.47
N TYR A 8 17.51 8.97 7.52
CA TYR A 8 17.37 10.38 7.10
C TYR A 8 17.02 11.33 8.26
N SER A 9 17.31 10.96 9.51
CA SER A 9 16.98 11.78 10.69
C SER A 9 17.50 13.21 10.59
N ASP A 10 18.75 13.39 10.13
CA ASP A 10 19.39 14.70 10.05
C ASP A 10 18.68 15.61 9.05
N LEU A 11 18.15 15.05 7.95
CA LEU A 11 17.36 15.80 6.97
C LEU A 11 16.10 16.40 7.62
N PHE A 12 15.39 15.60 8.43
CA PHE A 12 14.17 16.04 9.11
C PHE A 12 14.47 17.02 10.24
N ILE A 13 15.52 16.78 11.04
CA ILE A 13 15.92 17.66 12.15
C ILE A 13 16.35 19.03 11.62
N ASN A 14 17.22 19.06 10.60
CA ASN A 14 17.77 20.31 10.06
C ASN A 14 16.74 21.16 9.29
N ASN A 15 15.55 20.62 9.03
CA ASN A 15 14.49 21.29 8.26
C ASN A 15 13.14 21.27 8.99
N ILE A 16 13.15 21.17 10.33
CA ILE A 16 11.93 21.09 11.15
C ILE A 16 10.97 22.27 10.97
N ASP A 17 11.51 23.46 10.71
CA ASP A 17 10.73 24.68 10.47
C ASP A 17 10.24 24.81 9.01
N LYS A 18 10.63 23.88 8.14
CA LYS A 18 10.32 23.90 6.70
C LYS A 18 9.41 22.76 6.27
N PHE A 19 9.44 21.64 6.98
CA PHE A 19 8.65 20.47 6.62
C PHE A 19 7.33 20.41 7.37
N VAL A 20 6.30 20.00 6.63
CA VAL A 20 5.03 19.50 7.16
C VAL A 20 4.90 18.05 6.72
N VAL A 21 4.82 17.13 7.67
CA VAL A 21 4.93 15.70 7.40
C VAL A 21 3.59 15.01 7.65
N PHE A 22 3.07 14.33 6.63
CA PHE A 22 1.89 13.47 6.75
C PHE A 22 2.31 12.01 6.80
N CYS A 23 2.04 11.38 7.93
CA CYS A 23 2.39 10.00 8.22
C CYS A 23 1.18 9.11 7.93
N ARG A 24 1.38 8.02 7.19
CA ARG A 24 0.28 7.13 6.78
C ARG A 24 0.01 5.95 7.73
N GLU A 25 0.74 5.89 8.84
CA GLU A 25 0.63 4.89 9.90
C GLU A 25 1.37 5.36 11.18
N ASN A 26 1.12 4.67 12.29
CA ASN A 26 1.56 5.07 13.63
C ASN A 26 3.09 5.01 13.83
N ILE A 27 3.78 4.03 13.26
CA ILE A 27 5.23 3.85 13.44
C ILE A 27 5.99 5.04 12.86
N THR A 28 5.65 5.49 11.64
CA THR A 28 6.26 6.70 11.07
C THR A 28 5.86 7.96 11.85
N PHE A 29 4.61 8.05 12.30
CA PHE A 29 4.16 9.20 13.09
C PHE A 29 4.94 9.35 14.39
N ASP A 30 5.09 8.26 15.14
CA ASP A 30 5.84 8.23 16.40
C ASP A 30 7.33 8.51 16.17
N TYR A 31 7.90 7.98 15.08
CA TYR A 31 9.28 8.29 14.70
C TYR A 31 9.48 9.78 14.39
N ILE A 32 8.65 10.39 13.55
CA ILE A 32 8.80 11.82 13.20
C ILE A 32 8.58 12.70 14.43
N LYS A 33 7.60 12.37 15.28
CA LYS A 33 7.38 13.05 16.56
C LYS A 33 8.61 12.97 17.48
N SER A 34 9.32 11.84 17.50
CA SER A 34 10.56 11.69 18.28
C SER A 34 11.70 12.62 17.84
N LEU A 35 11.61 13.19 16.63
CA LEU A 35 12.56 14.18 16.08
C LEU A 35 12.14 15.64 16.38
N ASN A 36 11.39 15.86 17.47
CA ASN A 36 10.83 17.15 17.92
C ASN A 36 9.73 17.76 17.04
N TYR A 37 9.15 17.02 16.09
CA TYR A 37 7.96 17.51 15.37
C TYR A 37 6.74 17.58 16.30
N GLU A 38 5.97 18.65 16.18
CA GLU A 38 4.78 18.95 16.97
C GLU A 38 3.50 18.41 16.27
N PRO A 39 2.78 17.47 16.90
CA PRO A 39 1.51 16.97 16.38
C PRO A 39 0.51 18.09 16.09
N ASN A 40 -0.20 17.98 14.97
CA ASN A 40 -1.17 18.96 14.47
C ASN A 40 -0.61 20.33 14.09
N LYS A 41 0.73 20.49 14.05
CA LYS A 41 1.41 21.70 13.57
C LYS A 41 2.27 21.40 12.35
N ASN A 42 3.26 20.52 12.51
CA ASN A 42 4.17 20.14 11.42
C ASN A 42 4.31 18.62 11.26
N VAL A 43 3.62 17.81 12.08
CA VAL A 43 3.40 16.39 11.82
C VAL A 43 1.94 16.00 12.03
N PHE A 44 1.42 15.21 11.09
CA PHE A 44 0.05 14.72 11.04
C PHE A 44 0.03 13.22 10.76
N ILE A 45 -1.04 12.56 11.17
CA ILE A 45 -1.31 11.17 10.82
C ILE A 45 -2.63 11.10 10.03
N THR A 46 -2.64 10.32 8.95
CA THR A 46 -3.79 10.17 8.04
C THR A 46 -3.70 8.83 7.33
N ASP A 47 -4.76 8.41 6.65
CA ASP A 47 -4.69 7.24 5.77
C ASP A 47 -3.80 7.50 4.54
N ASP A 48 -3.32 6.43 3.93
CA ASP A 48 -2.65 6.50 2.63
C ASP A 48 -3.58 7.14 1.57
N MET A 49 -3.00 7.93 0.66
CA MET A 49 -3.76 8.66 -0.37
C MET A 49 -4.59 7.72 -1.27
N ALA A 50 -4.21 6.45 -1.40
CA ALA A 50 -4.97 5.46 -2.15
C ALA A 50 -6.41 5.26 -1.62
N PHE A 51 -6.67 5.53 -0.33
CA PHE A 51 -8.03 5.48 0.23
C PHE A 51 -8.94 6.63 -0.25
N TYR A 52 -8.37 7.70 -0.82
CA TYR A 52 -9.10 8.82 -1.41
C TYR A 52 -9.41 8.62 -2.90
N LEU A 53 -9.11 7.44 -3.44
CA LEU A 53 -9.41 7.11 -4.83
C LEU A 53 -10.91 7.14 -5.08
N ASP A 54 -11.34 7.94 -6.07
CA ASP A 54 -12.72 7.90 -6.57
C ASP A 54 -12.95 6.62 -7.39
N LEU A 55 -13.15 5.51 -6.68
CA LEU A 55 -13.14 4.14 -7.22
C LEU A 55 -14.08 3.98 -8.42
N ASN A 56 -15.25 4.63 -8.40
CA ASN A 56 -16.27 4.51 -9.45
C ASN A 56 -15.76 4.93 -10.83
N LYS A 57 -14.75 5.80 -10.92
CA LYS A 57 -14.13 6.24 -12.19
C LYS A 57 -13.16 5.22 -12.80
N TYR A 58 -12.90 4.12 -12.10
CA TYR A 58 -11.88 3.13 -12.46
C TYR A 58 -12.44 1.72 -12.63
N LEU A 59 -13.68 1.46 -12.21
CA LEU A 59 -14.31 0.15 -12.32
C LEU A 59 -14.61 -0.20 -13.79
N SER A 60 -14.27 -1.43 -14.19
CA SER A 60 -14.75 -2.02 -15.45
C SER A 60 -16.07 -2.77 -15.28
N LEU A 61 -16.49 -3.05 -14.04
CA LEU A 61 -17.71 -3.77 -13.68
C LEU A 61 -17.78 -5.19 -14.26
N LYS A 62 -16.62 -5.79 -14.54
CA LYS A 62 -16.54 -7.18 -14.95
C LYS A 62 -16.99 -8.11 -13.82
N PRO A 63 -17.73 -9.18 -14.14
CA PRO A 63 -18.15 -10.13 -13.13
C PRO A 63 -16.96 -10.90 -12.56
N VAL A 64 -17.09 -11.32 -11.31
CA VAL A 64 -16.13 -12.23 -10.69
C VAL A 64 -16.32 -13.63 -11.28
N TYR A 65 -15.26 -14.20 -11.84
CA TYR A 65 -15.26 -15.57 -12.37
C TYR A 65 -14.01 -16.38 -12.00
N LYS A 66 -12.94 -15.72 -11.53
CA LYS A 66 -11.72 -16.36 -11.07
C LYS A 66 -11.71 -16.49 -9.55
N LYS A 67 -11.15 -17.61 -9.05
CA LYS A 67 -11.14 -17.90 -7.61
C LYS A 67 -10.16 -17.03 -6.84
N GLN A 68 -8.89 -17.04 -7.25
CA GLN A 68 -7.79 -16.50 -6.45
C GLN A 68 -6.73 -15.84 -7.33
N ALA A 69 -6.24 -14.67 -6.91
CA ALA A 69 -5.05 -14.01 -7.45
C ALA A 69 -3.90 -14.08 -6.44
N ASN A 70 -2.70 -14.37 -6.93
CA ASN A 70 -1.45 -14.24 -6.19
C ASN A 70 -0.69 -13.05 -6.78
N CYS A 71 -0.40 -12.04 -5.95
CA CYS A 71 0.24 -10.79 -6.34
C CYS A 71 1.39 -10.48 -5.38
N PHE A 72 2.40 -11.34 -5.40
CA PHE A 72 3.57 -11.25 -4.53
C PHE A 72 4.76 -10.59 -5.22
N ARG A 73 5.59 -9.91 -4.44
CA ARG A 73 6.87 -9.35 -4.89
C ARG A 73 7.76 -10.45 -5.47
N THR A 74 8.41 -10.14 -6.58
CA THR A 74 9.49 -10.96 -7.16
C THR A 74 10.89 -10.41 -6.85
N ASP A 75 10.97 -9.29 -6.12
CA ASP A 75 12.21 -8.59 -5.76
C ASP A 75 12.74 -9.00 -4.37
N SER A 76 13.91 -8.47 -4.01
CA SER A 76 14.61 -8.76 -2.74
C SER A 76 13.91 -8.25 -1.48
N GLU A 77 12.80 -7.52 -1.62
CA GLU A 77 11.97 -7.12 -0.49
C GLU A 77 10.89 -8.18 -0.15
N SER A 78 10.77 -9.26 -0.94
CA SER A 78 10.03 -10.45 -0.55
C SER A 78 10.70 -11.12 0.67
N LEU A 79 9.92 -11.44 1.70
CA LEU A 79 10.45 -12.05 2.93
C LEU A 79 10.80 -13.53 2.76
N THR A 80 10.08 -14.26 1.91
CA THR A 80 10.25 -15.72 1.80
C THR A 80 10.83 -16.16 0.47
N GLY A 81 10.77 -15.34 -0.59
CA GLY A 81 11.24 -15.73 -1.92
C GLY A 81 10.49 -16.94 -2.50
N ASP A 82 9.39 -17.36 -1.87
CA ASP A 82 8.65 -18.56 -2.28
C ASP A 82 7.96 -18.34 -3.62
N TYR A 83 8.22 -19.25 -4.55
CA TYR A 83 7.43 -19.34 -5.76
C TYR A 83 5.96 -19.65 -5.40
N LYS A 84 5.05 -18.75 -5.76
CA LYS A 84 3.61 -19.00 -5.74
C LYS A 84 3.14 -19.28 -7.15
N GLU A 85 2.41 -20.38 -7.33
CA GLU A 85 1.82 -20.72 -8.63
C GLU A 85 0.92 -19.57 -9.12
N ASN A 86 0.99 -19.25 -10.41
CA ASN A 86 0.25 -18.15 -11.04
C ASN A 86 0.45 -16.78 -10.35
N ASN A 87 1.69 -16.46 -9.96
CA ASN A 87 2.01 -15.14 -9.42
C ASN A 87 1.97 -14.05 -10.50
N HIS A 88 1.23 -12.98 -10.23
CA HIS A 88 1.12 -11.79 -11.06
C HIS A 88 1.54 -10.57 -10.23
N ASP A 89 2.83 -10.20 -10.28
CA ASP A 89 3.30 -8.95 -9.66
C ASP A 89 2.89 -7.73 -10.50
N ILE A 90 1.59 -7.43 -10.45
CA ILE A 90 0.97 -6.35 -11.22
C ILE A 90 1.53 -4.97 -10.89
N SER A 91 2.21 -4.83 -9.74
CA SER A 91 2.85 -3.57 -9.33
C SER A 91 4.10 -3.26 -10.17
N LEU A 92 4.70 -4.26 -10.83
CA LEU A 92 5.85 -4.07 -11.72
C LEU A 92 5.47 -3.74 -13.16
N THR A 93 4.18 -3.77 -13.50
CA THR A 93 3.73 -3.51 -14.89
C THR A 93 4.09 -2.12 -15.40
N TRP A 94 4.20 -1.15 -14.50
CA TRP A 94 4.66 0.20 -14.77
C TRP A 94 5.64 0.59 -13.66
N ASN A 95 6.94 0.43 -13.91
CA ASN A 95 7.98 0.72 -12.91
C ASN A 95 8.97 1.74 -13.47
N GLY A 96 9.01 2.93 -12.88
CA GLY A 96 9.85 4.04 -13.32
C GLY A 96 9.30 5.39 -12.90
N ASP A 97 9.94 6.46 -13.38
CA ASP A 97 9.56 7.84 -13.10
C ASP A 97 8.51 8.32 -14.11
N TYR A 98 7.28 7.82 -13.94
CA TYR A 98 6.17 8.00 -14.88
C TYR A 98 4.99 8.78 -14.30
N TRP A 99 5.03 9.06 -13.00
CA TRP A 99 3.82 9.36 -12.21
C TRP A 99 3.43 10.83 -12.21
N ASP A 100 4.27 11.71 -12.75
CA ASP A 100 3.92 13.09 -13.05
C ASP A 100 2.91 13.19 -14.20
N ASN A 101 2.82 12.16 -15.05
CA ASN A 101 1.78 12.06 -16.05
C ASN A 101 0.51 11.48 -15.42
N GLU A 102 -0.42 12.37 -15.10
CA GLU A 102 -1.70 12.02 -14.46
C GLU A 102 -2.51 10.99 -15.27
N PHE A 103 -2.54 11.09 -16.60
CA PHE A 103 -3.27 10.14 -17.44
C PHE A 103 -2.67 8.74 -17.37
N LEU A 104 -1.33 8.65 -17.40
CA LEU A 104 -0.62 7.39 -17.28
C LEU A 104 -0.81 6.78 -15.90
N ALA A 105 -0.68 7.58 -14.83
CA ALA A 105 -0.95 7.15 -13.46
C ALA A 105 -2.37 6.57 -13.34
N ARG A 106 -3.39 7.30 -13.81
CA ARG A 106 -4.79 6.84 -13.79
C ARG A 106 -5.01 5.57 -14.58
N ASN A 107 -4.46 5.46 -15.79
CA ASN A 107 -4.64 4.29 -16.64
C ASN A 107 -3.92 3.07 -16.07
N SER A 108 -2.75 3.25 -15.45
CA SER A 108 -2.07 2.19 -14.70
C SER A 108 -2.92 1.68 -13.54
N THR A 109 -3.51 2.60 -12.75
CA THR A 109 -4.46 2.24 -11.69
C THR A 109 -5.68 1.47 -12.23
N ARG A 110 -6.25 1.90 -13.38
CA ARG A 110 -7.34 1.17 -14.04
C ARG A 110 -6.94 -0.26 -14.41
N CYS A 111 -5.74 -0.46 -14.96
CA CYS A 111 -5.25 -1.80 -15.29
C CYS A 111 -5.17 -2.71 -14.06
N MET A 112 -4.68 -2.18 -12.93
CA MET A 112 -4.63 -2.93 -11.67
C MET A 112 -6.03 -3.29 -11.16
N ILE A 113 -6.96 -2.33 -11.17
CA ILE A 113 -8.35 -2.54 -10.73
C ILE A 113 -9.04 -3.58 -11.62
N ASN A 114 -8.96 -3.42 -12.94
CA ASN A 114 -9.58 -4.34 -13.90
C ASN A 114 -9.07 -5.77 -13.72
N PHE A 115 -7.78 -5.95 -13.40
CA PHE A 115 -7.23 -7.26 -13.08
C PHE A 115 -7.87 -7.82 -11.80
N LEU A 116 -7.91 -7.05 -10.71
CA LEU A 116 -8.42 -7.49 -9.41
C LEU A 116 -9.95 -7.72 -9.39
N GLU A 117 -10.71 -6.99 -10.21
CA GLU A 117 -12.17 -7.10 -10.29
C GLU A 117 -12.63 -8.52 -10.62
N GLU A 118 -11.89 -9.25 -11.45
CA GLU A 118 -12.25 -10.59 -11.95
C GLU A 118 -12.10 -11.71 -10.89
N TYR A 119 -11.44 -11.42 -9.75
CA TYR A 119 -11.12 -12.41 -8.70
C TYR A 119 -12.00 -12.27 -7.45
N LYS A 120 -12.20 -13.39 -6.75
CA LYS A 120 -12.88 -13.42 -5.44
C LYS A 120 -11.90 -13.14 -4.29
N VAL A 121 -10.75 -13.83 -4.30
CA VAL A 121 -9.71 -13.77 -3.25
C VAL A 121 -8.42 -13.18 -3.80
N VAL A 122 -7.74 -12.32 -3.04
CA VAL A 122 -6.45 -11.71 -3.40
C VAL A 122 -5.42 -12.00 -2.31
N ASN A 123 -4.25 -12.52 -2.69
CA ASN A 123 -3.13 -12.78 -1.79
C ASN A 123 -1.95 -11.93 -2.22
N THR A 124 -1.38 -11.15 -1.32
CA THR A 124 -0.35 -10.18 -1.70
C THR A 124 0.50 -9.73 -0.52
N ASP A 125 1.75 -9.36 -0.80
CA ASP A 125 2.65 -8.59 0.06
C ASP A 125 2.90 -7.16 -0.50
N ARG A 126 2.14 -6.75 -1.52
CA ARG A 126 2.17 -5.40 -2.11
C ARG A 126 1.07 -4.55 -1.46
N LEU A 127 1.48 -3.51 -0.74
CA LEU A 127 0.58 -2.62 0.00
C LEU A 127 -0.59 -2.10 -0.85
N HIS A 128 -0.32 -1.49 -2.01
CA HIS A 128 -1.38 -0.90 -2.82
C HIS A 128 -2.29 -1.95 -3.50
N VAL A 129 -1.80 -3.18 -3.72
CA VAL A 129 -2.67 -4.27 -4.19
C VAL A 129 -3.67 -4.64 -3.10
N ALA A 130 -3.22 -4.72 -1.84
CA ALA A 130 -4.10 -4.97 -0.70
C ALA A 130 -5.14 -3.86 -0.50
N ILE A 131 -4.72 -2.58 -0.59
CA ILE A 131 -5.64 -1.43 -0.48
C ILE A 131 -6.69 -1.46 -1.59
N LEU A 132 -6.28 -1.61 -2.87
CA LEU A 132 -7.22 -1.65 -3.99
C LEU A 132 -8.19 -2.84 -3.88
N ALA A 133 -7.72 -4.02 -3.53
CA ALA A 133 -8.58 -5.18 -3.31
C ALA A 133 -9.57 -4.98 -2.13
N SER A 134 -9.14 -4.28 -1.08
CA SER A 134 -9.99 -3.91 0.06
C SER A 134 -11.07 -2.92 -0.35
N LEU A 135 -10.73 -1.89 -1.14
CA LEU A 135 -11.68 -0.93 -1.71
C LEU A 135 -12.72 -1.61 -2.63
N LEU A 136 -12.30 -2.65 -3.36
CA LEU A 136 -13.18 -3.50 -4.17
C LEU A 136 -14.02 -4.51 -3.36
N GLY A 137 -13.87 -4.55 -2.02
CA GLY A 137 -14.63 -5.43 -1.14
C GLY A 137 -14.31 -6.92 -1.29
N LYS A 138 -13.10 -7.25 -1.75
CA LYS A 138 -12.60 -8.62 -1.94
C LYS A 138 -12.22 -9.28 -0.61
N GLU A 139 -12.07 -10.60 -0.64
CA GLU A 139 -11.38 -11.33 0.43
C GLU A 139 -9.87 -11.16 0.22
N VAL A 140 -9.16 -10.59 1.19
CA VAL A 140 -7.75 -10.21 1.05
C VAL A 140 -6.90 -10.86 2.13
N ASN A 141 -5.96 -11.70 1.72
CA ASN A 141 -4.90 -12.25 2.58
C ASN A 141 -3.65 -11.40 2.38
N PHE A 142 -3.38 -10.50 3.33
CA PHE A 142 -2.29 -9.54 3.25
C PHE A 142 -1.08 -10.02 4.06
N TYR A 143 0.09 -10.03 3.45
CA TYR A 143 1.31 -10.59 4.03
C TYR A 143 2.31 -9.49 4.41
N PRO A 144 3.15 -9.73 5.43
CA PRO A 144 4.21 -8.80 5.81
C PRO A 144 5.24 -8.63 4.68
N ASN A 145 5.91 -7.49 4.71
CA ASN A 145 7.11 -7.21 3.94
C ASN A 145 8.22 -6.74 4.88
N SER A 146 9.40 -6.51 4.32
CA SER A 146 10.52 -5.90 5.05
C SER A 146 10.11 -4.57 5.71
N TYR A 147 10.69 -4.29 6.88
CA TYR A 147 10.51 -3.07 7.67
C TYR A 147 9.11 -2.84 8.27
N TYR A 148 8.29 -3.89 8.46
CA TYR A 148 6.96 -3.81 9.10
C TYR A 148 5.96 -2.86 8.39
N LYS A 149 6.26 -2.41 7.17
CA LYS A 149 5.50 -1.35 6.48
C LYS A 149 4.07 -1.77 6.22
N ASN A 150 3.88 -2.99 5.73
CA ASN A 150 2.55 -3.53 5.45
C ASN A 150 1.73 -3.68 6.73
N GLU A 151 2.34 -4.19 7.80
CA GLU A 151 1.68 -4.40 9.08
C GLU A 151 1.23 -3.07 9.70
N ALA A 152 2.10 -2.06 9.68
CA ALA A 152 1.80 -0.75 10.24
C ALA A 152 0.60 -0.08 9.55
N VAL A 153 0.56 -0.12 8.21
CA VAL A 153 -0.58 0.42 7.44
C VAL A 153 -1.83 -0.45 7.61
N TYR A 154 -1.68 -1.78 7.70
CA TYR A 154 -2.82 -2.65 8.00
C TYR A 154 -3.47 -2.30 9.33
N ASN A 155 -2.69 -2.18 10.40
CA ASN A 155 -3.19 -1.87 11.73
C ASN A 155 -3.86 -0.48 11.79
N TYR A 156 -3.35 0.50 11.04
CA TYR A 156 -3.90 1.85 11.06
C TYR A 156 -5.13 2.03 10.15
N SER A 157 -5.09 1.54 8.91
CA SER A 157 -6.09 1.85 7.89
C SER A 157 -7.02 0.70 7.50
N LEU A 158 -6.62 -0.56 7.69
CA LEU A 158 -7.38 -1.72 7.22
C LEU A 158 -8.10 -2.46 8.34
N PHE A 159 -7.44 -2.63 9.49
CA PHE A 159 -7.99 -3.34 10.64
C PHE A 159 -9.32 -2.72 11.09
N ASN A 160 -10.34 -3.58 11.28
CA ASN A 160 -11.74 -3.23 11.57
C ASN A 160 -12.50 -2.43 10.49
N ARG A 161 -11.83 -1.67 9.62
CA ARG A 161 -12.48 -0.88 8.55
C ARG A 161 -12.82 -1.74 7.32
N TYR A 162 -11.98 -2.72 7.02
CA TYR A 162 -12.17 -3.67 5.91
C TYR A 162 -12.18 -5.10 6.45
N PRO A 163 -13.33 -5.60 6.95
CA PRO A 163 -13.41 -6.86 7.70
C PRO A 163 -13.09 -8.12 6.87
N LYS A 164 -13.05 -8.00 5.54
CA LYS A 164 -12.65 -9.09 4.63
C LYS A 164 -11.14 -9.12 4.34
N THR A 165 -10.40 -8.18 4.89
CA THR A 165 -8.95 -8.09 4.76
C THR A 165 -8.31 -8.56 6.06
N CYS A 166 -7.54 -9.64 5.99
CA CYS A 166 -6.80 -10.18 7.12
C CYS A 166 -5.30 -10.06 6.88
N PHE A 167 -4.54 -9.89 7.96
CA PHE A 167 -3.09 -9.90 7.94
C PHE A 167 -2.56 -11.26 8.37
N ILE A 168 -1.78 -11.91 7.50
CA ILE A 168 -1.24 -13.24 7.72
C ILE A 168 0.19 -13.08 8.24
N THR A 169 0.37 -13.22 9.55
CA THR A 169 1.71 -13.31 10.14
C THR A 169 2.29 -14.69 9.84
N ALA A 170 3.54 -14.73 9.33
CA ALA A 170 4.26 -15.99 9.26
C ALA A 170 4.66 -16.39 10.69
N SER A 171 4.30 -17.61 11.08
CA SER A 171 4.75 -18.29 12.30
C SER A 171 6.19 -18.76 12.17
#